data_AF-A0A9E2HEF6-F1
#
_entry.id   AF-A0A9E2HEF6-F1
#
_cell.length_a   1.000
_cell.length_b   1.000
_cell.length_c   1.000
_cell.angle_alpha   90.00
_cell.angle_beta   90.00
_cell.angle_gamma   90.00
#
_symmetry.space_group_name_H-M   'P 1'
#
loop_
_entity.id
_entity.type
_entity.pdbx_description
1 polymer ?
#
loop_
_entity_poly.entity_id
_entity_poly.type
_entity_poly.pdbx_seq_one_letter_code
_entity_poly.pdbx_strand_id
1 'polypeptide(L)'
;MRFKWILSVVCLVLLDQGIKELLVNSEFRVINSGAGFGLGGAWGQMWQLIVIILLLAIIIKFKFNWQTGLVTAGGLANLIDRVRWGGVVDYLALSLLPRFNLADCLILAGLIGLM
;
A
#
# COMPACT_ATOMS: atom_id res chain seq x y z
N MET A 1 -12.20 1.19 -20.51
CA MET A 1 -11.15 1.85 -19.68
C MET A 1 -11.26 1.43 -18.21
N ARG A 2 -12.44 1.54 -17.57
CA ARG A 2 -12.64 1.11 -16.16
C ARG A 2 -12.32 -0.37 -15.88
N PHE A 3 -12.75 -1.30 -16.74
CA PHE A 3 -12.48 -2.73 -16.50
C PHE A 3 -10.98 -3.06 -16.45
N LYS A 4 -10.19 -2.55 -17.41
CA LYS A 4 -8.72 -2.74 -17.43
C LYS A 4 -8.06 -2.16 -16.18
N TRP A 5 -8.55 -1.02 -15.71
CA TRP A 5 -8.11 -0.38 -14.48
C TRP A 5 -8.39 -1.27 -13.25
N ILE A 6 -9.62 -1.77 -13.11
CA ILE A 6 -9.99 -2.67 -12.00
C ILE A 6 -9.12 -3.92 -12.03
N LEU A 7 -8.97 -4.53 -13.21
CA LEU A 7 -8.13 -5.72 -13.38
C LEU A 7 -6.68 -5.44 -12.95
N SER A 8 -6.10 -4.30 -13.35
CA SER A 8 -4.75 -3.93 -12.92
C SER A 8 -4.64 -3.74 -11.41
N VAL A 9 -5.62 -3.09 -10.77
CA VAL A 9 -5.64 -2.91 -9.31
C VAL A 9 -5.67 -4.27 -8.61
N VAL A 10 -6.58 -5.17 -9.02
CA VAL A 10 -6.71 -6.50 -8.43
C VAL A 10 -5.43 -7.30 -8.61
N CYS A 11 -4.85 -7.34 -9.82
CA CYS A 11 -3.61 -8.07 -10.07
C CYS A 11 -2.45 -7.56 -9.22
N LEU A 12 -2.30 -6.24 -9.06
CA LEU A 12 -1.24 -5.64 -8.25
C LEU A 12 -1.43 -5.90 -6.75
N VAL A 13 -2.67 -5.85 -6.25
CA VAL A 13 -2.98 -6.23 -4.87
C VAL A 13 -2.63 -7.69 -4.63
N LEU A 14 -3.05 -8.60 -5.52
CA LEU A 14 -2.74 -10.02 -5.39
C LEU A 14 -1.25 -10.30 -5.45
N LEU A 15 -0.50 -9.58 -6.30
CA LEU A 15 0.95 -9.68 -6.38
C LEU A 15 1.60 -9.25 -5.06
N ASP A 16 1.24 -8.09 -4.51
CA ASP A 16 1.76 -7.60 -3.23
C ASP A 16 1.44 -8.57 -2.09
N GLN A 17 0.18 -9.03 -1.99
CA GLN A 17 -0.22 -10.00 -0.97
C GLN A 17 0.53 -11.33 -1.13
N GLY A 18 0.72 -11.82 -2.36
CA GLY A 18 1.48 -13.03 -2.64
C GLY A 18 2.94 -12.92 -2.18
N ILE A 19 3.59 -11.79 -2.42
CA ILE A 19 4.96 -11.54 -1.93
C ILE A 19 4.98 -11.50 -0.39
N LYS A 20 4.00 -10.82 0.23
CA LYS A 20 3.92 -10.71 1.69
C LYS A 20 3.64 -12.05 2.35
N GLU A 21 2.82 -12.93 1.78
CA GLU A 21 2.66 -14.31 2.28
C GLU A 21 3.97 -15.08 2.36
N LEU A 22 4.81 -14.95 1.34
CA LEU A 22 6.10 -15.65 1.27
C LEU A 22 7.10 -15.10 2.29
N LEU A 23 7.01 -13.81 2.60
CA LEU A 23 8.01 -13.11 3.41
C LEU A 23 7.57 -12.84 4.85
N VAL A 24 6.28 -12.97 5.19
CA VAL A 24 5.76 -12.60 6.53
C VAL A 24 6.37 -13.44 7.65
N ASN A 25 6.79 -14.67 7.35
CA ASN A 25 7.45 -15.57 8.30
C ASN A 25 8.99 -15.58 8.14
N SER A 26 9.54 -14.70 7.30
CA SER A 26 10.98 -14.59 7.09
C SER A 26 11.63 -13.57 8.03
N GLU A 27 12.96 -13.62 8.13
CA GLU A 27 13.78 -12.64 8.87
C GLU A 27 13.75 -11.22 8.26
N PHE A 28 13.31 -11.09 7.01
CA PHE A 28 13.18 -9.79 6.33
C PHE A 28 11.96 -9.00 6.82
N ARG A 29 11.00 -9.66 7.47
CA ARG A 29 9.73 -9.06 7.90
C ARG A 29 9.91 -8.03 9.03
N VAL A 30 9.31 -6.86 8.84
CA VAL A 30 8.99 -5.90 9.90
C VAL A 30 7.51 -5.57 9.83
N ILE A 31 6.82 -5.58 10.98
CA ILE A 31 5.44 -5.08 11.07
C ILE A 31 5.47 -3.62 11.46
N ASN A 32 4.98 -2.77 10.57
CA ASN A 32 4.80 -1.36 10.83
C ASN A 32 3.37 -1.09 11.31
N SER A 33 3.23 -0.80 12.60
CA SER A 33 1.96 -0.44 13.23
C SER A 33 1.54 1.01 12.97
N GLY A 34 2.49 1.89 12.66
CA GLY A 34 2.27 3.29 12.32
C GLY A 34 1.97 3.50 10.84
N ALA A 35 1.93 4.75 10.41
CA ALA A 35 2.25 5.14 9.05
C ALA A 35 3.77 4.98 8.80
N GLY A 36 4.20 5.04 7.54
CA GLY A 36 5.63 5.01 7.17
C GLY A 36 6.46 6.00 8.01
N PHE A 37 7.76 5.73 8.16
CA PHE A 37 8.71 6.52 8.96
C PHE A 37 8.47 6.54 10.49
N GLY A 38 7.78 5.54 11.04
CA GLY A 38 7.58 5.42 12.50
C GLY A 38 6.55 6.39 13.08
N LEU A 39 5.80 7.08 12.24
CA LEU A 39 4.72 7.97 12.64
C LEU A 39 3.50 7.15 13.08
N GLY A 40 2.99 7.36 14.30
CA GLY A 40 1.63 6.89 14.64
C GLY A 40 1.48 5.60 15.45
N GLY A 41 2.48 5.17 16.21
CA GLY A 41 2.42 3.95 17.04
C GLY A 41 1.09 3.75 17.81
N ALA A 42 0.66 4.73 18.62
CA ALA A 42 -0.60 4.65 19.38
C ALA A 42 -1.88 4.94 18.55
N TRP A 43 -1.73 5.38 17.30
CA TRP A 43 -2.80 5.90 16.45
C TRP A 43 -2.94 5.11 15.14
N GLY A 44 -2.48 3.85 15.11
CA GLY A 44 -2.49 3.02 13.89
C GLY A 44 -3.86 2.91 13.21
N GLN A 45 -4.95 2.92 14.00
CA GLN A 45 -6.33 2.94 13.49
C GLN A 45 -6.71 4.27 12.83
N MET A 46 -6.19 5.39 13.32
CA MET A 46 -6.44 6.70 12.71
C MET A 46 -5.82 6.80 11.30
N TRP A 47 -4.63 6.22 11.12
CA TRP A 47 -3.97 6.17 9.80
C TRP A 47 -4.75 5.32 8.79
N GLN A 48 -5.41 4.25 9.23
CA GLN A 48 -6.31 3.46 8.38
C GLN A 48 -7.45 4.31 7.83
N LEU A 49 -8.11 5.08 8.70
CA LEU A 49 -9.21 5.96 8.30
C LEU A 49 -8.75 7.01 7.29
N ILE A 50 -7.58 7.62 7.49
CA ILE A 50 -7.02 8.59 6.55
C ILE A 50 -6.78 7.94 5.18
N VAL A 51 -6.15 6.76 5.14
CA VAL A 51 -5.90 6.04 3.87
C VAL A 51 -7.22 5.71 3.16
N ILE A 52 -8.24 5.23 3.90
CA ILE A 52 -9.57 4.96 3.33
C ILE A 52 -10.17 6.22 2.72
N ILE A 53 -10.14 7.35 3.43
CA ILE A 53 -10.66 8.63 2.93
C ILE A 53 -9.93 9.07 1.67
N LEU A 54 -8.59 8.96 1.63
CA LEU A 54 -7.80 9.31 0.45
C LEU A 54 -8.11 8.41 -0.74
N LEU A 55 -8.27 7.10 -0.53
CA LEU A 55 -8.66 6.16 -1.58
C LEU A 55 -10.05 6.47 -2.14
N LEU A 56 -11.02 6.76 -1.28
CA LEU A 56 -12.36 7.17 -1.71
C LEU A 56 -12.30 8.48 -2.52
N ALA A 57 -11.51 9.46 -2.07
CA ALA A 57 -11.32 10.70 -2.80
C ALA A 57 -10.71 10.47 -4.19
N ILE A 58 -9.76 9.54 -4.32
CA ILE A 58 -9.17 9.15 -5.62
C ILE A 58 -10.24 8.55 -6.54
N ILE A 59 -11.00 7.58 -6.04
CA ILE A 59 -12.03 6.86 -6.82
C ILE A 59 -13.14 7.82 -7.30
N ILE A 60 -13.51 8.80 -6.48
CA ILE A 60 -14.58 9.76 -6.79
C ILE A 60 -14.09 10.88 -7.70
N LYS A 61 -12.91 11.45 -7.44
CA LYS A 61 -12.46 12.71 -8.06
C LYS A 61 -11.59 12.52 -9.30
N PHE A 62 -10.87 11.40 -9.42
CA PHE A 62 -9.87 11.23 -10.48
C PHE A 62 -10.31 10.26 -11.58
N LYS A 63 -9.64 10.37 -12.74
CA LYS A 63 -9.86 9.47 -13.88
C LYS A 63 -9.23 8.10 -13.60
N PHE A 64 -9.89 7.03 -14.05
CA PHE A 64 -9.39 5.66 -14.01
C PHE A 64 -8.23 5.44 -15.01
N ASN A 65 -7.04 5.90 -14.64
CA ASN A 65 -5.78 5.80 -15.38
C ASN A 65 -4.74 4.98 -14.59
N TRP A 66 -3.59 4.69 -15.19
CA TRP A 66 -2.59 3.83 -14.56
C TRP A 66 -2.10 4.41 -13.23
N GLN A 67 -1.93 5.73 -13.13
CA GLN A 67 -1.46 6.40 -11.91
C GLN A 67 -2.38 6.18 -10.71
N THR A 68 -3.67 6.47 -10.89
CA THR A 68 -4.68 6.23 -9.85
C THR A 68 -4.83 4.76 -9.54
N GLY A 69 -4.60 3.88 -10.52
CA GLY A 69 -4.58 2.44 -10.33
C GLY A 69 -3.44 1.99 -9.41
N LEU A 70 -2.23 2.53 -9.60
CA LEU A 70 -1.09 2.24 -8.75
C LEU A 70 -1.29 2.71 -7.30
N VAL A 71 -1.74 3.96 -7.11
CA VAL A 71 -2.02 4.49 -5.77
C VAL A 71 -3.12 3.69 -5.09
N THR A 72 -4.18 3.33 -5.83
CA THR A 72 -5.28 2.53 -5.27
C THR A 72 -4.83 1.13 -4.90
N ALA A 73 -4.06 0.46 -5.76
CA ALA A 73 -3.56 -0.89 -5.49
C ALA A 73 -2.66 -0.92 -4.26
N GLY A 74 -1.68 -0.02 -4.16
CA GLY A 74 -0.79 0.03 -3.00
C GLY A 74 -1.54 0.39 -1.71
N GLY A 75 -2.45 1.37 -1.75
CA GLY A 75 -3.26 1.73 -0.59
C GLY A 75 -4.15 0.58 -0.10
N LEU A 76 -4.83 -0.12 -1.02
CA LEU A 76 -5.66 -1.28 -0.68
C LEU A 76 -4.83 -2.43 -0.09
N ALA A 77 -3.67 -2.73 -0.68
CA ALA A 77 -2.84 -3.82 -0.19
C ALA A 77 -2.32 -3.54 1.24
N ASN A 78 -1.85 -2.31 1.52
CA ASN A 78 -1.47 -1.91 2.88
C ASN A 78 -2.66 -1.89 3.87
N LEU A 79 -3.90 -1.66 3.42
CA LEU A 79 -5.08 -1.81 4.27
C LEU A 79 -5.38 -3.28 4.58
N ILE A 80 -5.24 -4.17 3.59
CA ILE A 80 -5.41 -5.61 3.78
C ILE A 80 -4.44 -6.13 4.84
N ASP A 81 -3.17 -5.72 4.78
CA ASP A 81 -2.17 -6.08 5.78
C ASP A 81 -2.61 -5.74 7.21
N ARG A 82 -3.16 -4.54 7.40
CA ARG A 82 -3.57 -4.07 8.71
C ARG A 82 -4.72 -4.89 9.30
N VAL A 83 -5.61 -5.39 8.44
CA VAL A 83 -6.68 -6.32 8.86
C VAL A 83 -6.12 -7.70 9.20
N ARG A 84 -5.13 -8.18 8.43
CA ARG A 84 -4.61 -9.55 8.54
C ARG A 84 -3.54 -9.73 9.62
N TRP A 85 -2.64 -8.77 9.75
CA TRP A 85 -1.41 -8.85 10.53
C TRP A 85 -1.29 -7.77 11.61
N GLY A 86 -2.29 -6.88 11.75
CA GLY A 86 -2.30 -5.80 12.74
C GLY A 86 -1.35 -4.63 12.42
N GLY A 87 -0.73 -4.64 11.24
CA GLY A 87 0.17 -3.61 10.74
C GLY A 87 0.58 -3.92 9.29
N VAL A 88 1.36 -3.04 8.68
CA VAL A 88 1.86 -3.21 7.30
C VAL A 88 3.10 -4.11 7.32
N VAL A 89 3.19 -5.08 6.39
CA VAL A 89 4.36 -5.97 6.28
C VAL A 89 5.40 -5.32 5.37
N ASP A 90 6.50 -4.87 5.96
CA ASP A 90 7.65 -4.32 5.26
C ASP A 90 8.76 -5.36 5.16
N TYR A 91 9.38 -5.47 3.98
CA TYR A 91 10.35 -6.54 3.70
C TYR A 91 11.51 -6.10 2.79
N LEU A 92 11.40 -4.97 2.09
CA LEU A 92 12.51 -4.40 1.33
C LEU A 92 13.35 -3.53 2.27
N ALA A 93 14.65 -3.77 2.29
CA ALA A 93 15.61 -3.00 3.05
C ALA A 93 16.69 -2.45 2.13
N LEU A 94 16.70 -1.12 1.95
CA LEU A 94 17.79 -0.39 1.32
C LEU A 94 18.49 0.43 2.39
N SER A 95 19.83 0.47 2.37
CA SER A 95 20.65 0.99 3.49
C SER A 95 20.32 2.42 3.93
N LEU A 96 19.77 3.25 3.05
CA LEU A 96 19.47 4.66 3.29
C LEU A 96 17.99 4.94 3.56
N LEU A 97 17.12 3.95 3.41
CA LEU A 97 15.67 4.12 3.51
C LEU A 97 15.11 3.27 4.65
N PRO A 98 14.02 3.73 5.31
CA PRO A 98 13.22 2.84 6.15
C PRO A 98 12.79 1.60 5.35
N ARG A 99 12.49 0.49 6.03
CA ARG A 99 11.93 -0.67 5.32
C ARG A 99 10.59 -0.30 4.68
N PHE A 100 10.34 -0.86 3.51
CA PHE A 100 9.14 -0.62 2.72
C PHE A 100 8.71 -1.91 2.01
N ASN A 101 7.65 -1.85 1.23
CA ASN A 101 7.14 -2.97 0.44
C ASN A 101 6.76 -2.56 -0.99
N LEU A 102 6.25 -3.52 -1.78
CA LEU A 102 5.80 -3.25 -3.14
C LEU A 102 4.65 -2.23 -3.15
N ALA A 103 3.67 -2.34 -2.27
CA ALA A 103 2.59 -1.38 -2.15
C ALA A 103 3.08 0.08 -1.97
N ASP A 104 4.14 0.32 -1.19
CA ASP A 104 4.73 1.66 -1.06
C ASP A 104 5.37 2.14 -2.37
N CYS A 105 6.04 1.24 -3.11
CA CYS A 105 6.57 1.56 -4.44
C CYS A 105 5.46 1.90 -5.44
N LEU A 106 4.33 1.17 -5.40
CA LEU A 106 3.16 1.46 -6.24
C LEU A 106 2.58 2.84 -5.92
N ILE A 107 2.41 3.17 -4.64
CA ILE A 107 1.94 4.50 -4.21
C ILE A 107 2.89 5.58 -4.73
N LEU A 108 4.20 5.44 -4.50
CA LEU A 108 5.20 6.42 -4.93
C LEU A 108 5.20 6.61 -6.44
N ALA A 109 5.22 5.53 -7.22
CA ALA A 109 5.19 5.59 -8.68
C ALA A 109 3.89 6.22 -9.21
N GLY A 110 2.75 5.90 -8.60
CA GLY A 110 1.46 6.49 -8.94
C GLY A 110 1.41 7.99 -8.64
N LEU A 111 1.94 8.42 -7.50
CA LEU A 111 2.05 9.84 -7.14
C LEU A 111 2.97 10.60 -8.09
N ILE A 112 4.14 10.06 -8.42
CA ILE A 112 5.06 10.65 -9.39
C ILE A 112 4.38 10.83 -10.75
N GLY A 113 3.61 9.85 -11.20
CA GLY A 113 2.90 9.95 -12.48
C GLY A 113 1.73 10.95 -12.50
N LEU A 114 1.24 11.41 -11.34
CA LEU A 114 0.19 12.42 -11.20
C LEU A 114 0.74 13.86 -11.19
N MET A 115 2.04 14.02 -10.96
CA MET A 115 2.75 15.31 -11.03
C MET A 115 2.97 15.73 -12.48
#